data_AF-M7XDP4-F1
#
_entry.id   AF-M7XDP4-F1
#
_cell.length_a   1.000
_cell.length_b   1.000
_cell.length_c   1.000
_cell.angle_alpha   90.00
_cell.angle_beta   90.00
_cell.angle_gamma   90.00
#
_symmetry.space_group_name_H-M   'P 1'
#
loop_
_entity.id
_entity.type
_entity.pdbx_description
1 polymer ?
#
loop_
_entity_poly.entity_id
_entity_poly.type
_entity_poly.pdbx_seq_one_letter_code
_entity_poly.pdbx_strand_id
1 'polypeptide(L)'
;MKSILQKTTTAVKYWWMPLIIGIMFIIAGIWTITTPVASFVALAIFFAAFMFVSGIFNLIFAISNRADIEDWGWHLTGAIFDFVVGAILFFHPPLTMAVLPYLVAFYFLFKGFATFGFAFDMKRYGDSRWGWLLFSGSISILLAIMIIFNPTLGGLTIVIFTAMAFFSLGLFNIVLSLGLKKIKNKGQDMKEGLEELKNRLS
;
A
#
# COMPACT_ATOMS: atom_id res chain seq x y z
N MET A 1 -22.11 3.97 -24.16
CA MET A 1 -20.99 4.51 -24.98
C MET A 1 -20.66 5.98 -24.67
N LYS A 2 -21.63 6.91 -24.65
CA LYS A 2 -21.42 8.33 -24.28
C LYS A 2 -20.73 8.55 -22.92
N SER A 3 -21.05 7.76 -21.89
CA SER A 3 -20.48 7.95 -20.53
C SER A 3 -18.98 7.60 -20.41
N ILE A 4 -18.50 6.59 -21.15
CA ILE A 4 -17.09 6.18 -21.13
C ILE A 4 -16.24 7.23 -21.86
N LEU A 5 -16.72 7.71 -23.01
CA LEU A 5 -16.05 8.74 -23.80
C LEU A 5 -15.92 10.08 -23.05
N GLN A 6 -16.93 10.43 -22.24
CA GLN A 6 -16.94 11.64 -21.41
C GLN A 6 -15.98 11.54 -20.20
N LYS A 7 -15.84 10.35 -19.61
CA LYS A 7 -14.85 10.08 -18.56
C LYS A 7 -13.42 10.18 -19.10
N THR A 8 -13.17 9.65 -20.30
CA THR A 8 -11.84 9.71 -20.92
C THR A 8 -11.43 11.14 -21.32
N THR A 9 -12.34 11.97 -21.83
CA THR A 9 -12.02 13.38 -22.13
C THR A 9 -11.74 14.19 -20.86
N THR A 10 -12.42 13.87 -19.76
CA THR A 10 -12.17 14.51 -18.45
C THR A 10 -10.80 14.10 -17.89
N ALA A 11 -10.46 12.81 -17.92
CA ALA A 11 -9.16 12.31 -17.45
C ALA A 11 -7.99 12.96 -18.23
N VAL A 12 -8.15 13.14 -19.54
CA VAL A 12 -7.15 13.77 -20.41
C VAL A 12 -7.06 15.29 -20.19
N LYS A 13 -8.15 15.94 -19.78
CA LYS A 13 -8.16 17.38 -19.43
C LYS A 13 -7.33 17.68 -18.17
N TYR A 14 -7.42 16.81 -17.15
CA TYR A 14 -6.73 16.96 -15.87
C TYR A 14 -5.42 16.17 -15.79
N TRP A 15 -4.72 15.97 -16.92
CA TRP A 15 -3.44 15.26 -17.01
C TRP A 15 -2.35 15.78 -16.06
N TRP A 16 -2.44 17.05 -15.66
CA TRP A 16 -1.50 17.70 -14.74
C TRP A 16 -1.72 17.30 -13.27
N MET A 17 -2.90 16.80 -12.92
CA MET A 17 -3.22 16.45 -11.53
C MET A 17 -2.41 15.25 -11.03
N PRO A 18 -2.26 14.15 -11.79
CA PRO A 18 -1.29 13.10 -11.43
C PRO A 18 0.15 13.59 -11.37
N LEU A 19 0.55 14.60 -12.15
CA LEU A 19 1.92 15.15 -12.08
C LEU A 19 2.20 15.77 -10.71
N ILE A 20 1.28 16.62 -10.25
CA ILE A 20 1.40 17.30 -8.96
C ILE A 20 1.41 16.27 -7.83
N ILE A 21 0.47 15.31 -7.86
CA ILE A 21 0.41 14.22 -6.88
C ILE A 21 1.72 13.43 -6.88
N GLY A 22 2.26 13.11 -8.06
CA GLY A 22 3.51 12.38 -8.20
C GLY A 22 4.69 13.12 -7.56
N ILE A 23 4.84 14.42 -7.84
CA ILE A 23 5.89 15.26 -7.24
C ILE A 23 5.73 15.32 -5.72
N MET A 24 4.50 15.49 -5.22
CA MET A 24 4.23 15.49 -3.76
C MET A 24 4.67 14.18 -3.10
N PHE A 25 4.40 13.04 -3.73
CA PHE A 25 4.86 11.74 -3.21
C PHE A 25 6.38 11.60 -3.21
N ILE A 26 7.09 12.09 -4.23
CA ILE A 26 8.56 12.10 -4.23
C ILE A 26 9.10 12.94 -3.07
N ILE A 27 8.55 14.14 -2.86
CA ILE A 27 8.94 15.02 -1.74
C ILE A 27 8.66 14.34 -0.40
N ALA A 28 7.49 13.72 -0.24
CA ALA A 28 7.14 12.97 0.96
C ALA A 28 8.09 11.77 1.20
N GLY A 29 8.50 11.06 0.14
CA GLY A 29 9.49 9.99 0.21
C GLY A 29 10.85 10.48 0.71
N ILE A 30 11.33 11.62 0.18
CA ILE A 30 12.57 12.26 0.66
C ILE A 30 12.44 12.64 2.13
N TRP A 31 11.33 13.30 2.51
CA TRP A 31 11.05 13.71 3.88
C TRP A 31 11.04 12.53 4.86
N THR A 32 10.51 11.39 4.41
CA THR A 32 10.41 10.17 5.20
C THR A 32 11.80 9.63 5.57
N ILE A 33 12.75 9.68 4.63
CA ILE A 33 14.12 9.22 4.84
C ILE A 33 14.94 10.21 5.66
N THR A 34 14.74 11.52 5.47
CA THR A 34 15.48 12.55 6.22
C THR A 34 15.01 12.67 7.67
N THR A 35 13.77 12.28 7.97
CA THR A 35 13.17 12.34 9.31
C THR A 35 12.64 10.97 9.78
N PRO A 36 13.52 9.95 9.94
CA PRO A 36 13.07 8.57 10.16
C PRO A 36 12.29 8.40 11.46
N VAL A 37 12.70 9.09 12.54
CA VAL A 37 12.02 9.01 13.84
C VAL A 37 10.62 9.61 13.76
N ALA A 38 10.50 10.85 13.27
CA ALA A 38 9.20 11.53 13.16
C ALA A 38 8.24 10.76 12.23
N SER A 39 8.76 10.22 11.13
CA SER A 39 7.99 9.42 10.19
C SER A 39 7.50 8.12 10.81
N PHE A 40 8.34 7.44 11.59
CA PHE A 40 7.94 6.26 12.34
C PHE A 40 6.84 6.57 13.36
N VAL A 41 6.96 7.67 14.12
CA VAL A 41 5.91 8.10 15.07
C VAL A 41 4.60 8.38 14.35
N ALA A 42 4.64 9.10 13.22
CA ALA A 42 3.45 9.39 12.42
C ALA A 42 2.77 8.10 11.91
N LEU A 43 3.56 7.14 11.42
CA LEU A 43 3.06 5.83 11.00
C LEU A 43 2.48 5.04 12.17
N ALA A 44 3.08 5.14 13.36
CA ALA A 44 2.58 4.49 14.56
C ALA A 44 1.22 5.05 15.00
N ILE A 45 1.07 6.37 15.00
CA ILE A 45 -0.19 7.03 15.30
C ILE A 45 -1.25 6.68 14.25
N PHE A 46 -0.88 6.70 12.97
CA PHE A 46 -1.78 6.33 11.87
C PHE A 46 -2.26 4.88 12.01
N PHE A 47 -1.35 3.95 12.29
CA PHE A 47 -1.69 2.55 12.54
C PHE A 47 -2.61 2.39 13.75
N ALA A 48 -2.32 3.06 14.86
CA ALA A 48 -3.14 3.01 16.07
C ALA A 48 -4.57 3.52 15.82
N ALA A 49 -4.69 4.66 15.12
CA ALA A 49 -5.97 5.24 14.74
C ALA A 49 -6.75 4.30 13.83
N PHE A 50 -6.09 3.71 12.84
CA PHE A 50 -6.68 2.74 11.92
C PHE A 50 -7.19 1.50 12.67
N MET A 51 -6.36 0.92 13.56
CA MET A 51 -6.74 -0.24 14.38
C MET A 51 -7.95 0.07 15.27
N PHE A 52 -7.97 1.23 15.93
CA PHE A 52 -9.09 1.64 16.77
C PHE A 52 -10.39 1.81 15.97
N VAL A 53 -10.33 2.53 14.86
CA VAL A 53 -11.48 2.74 13.98
C VAL A 53 -11.96 1.41 13.39
N SER A 54 -11.05 0.54 12.95
CA SER A 54 -11.37 -0.81 12.49
C SER A 54 -12.05 -1.64 13.56
N GLY A 55 -11.57 -1.59 14.81
CA GLY A 55 -12.19 -2.27 15.94
C GLY A 55 -13.62 -1.79 16.21
N ILE A 56 -13.87 -0.48 16.10
CA ILE A 56 -15.24 0.09 16.18
C ILE A 56 -16.13 -0.48 15.07
N PHE A 57 -15.65 -0.48 13.83
CA PHE A 57 -16.42 -1.04 12.71
C PHE A 57 -16.69 -2.53 12.86
N ASN A 58 -15.70 -3.32 13.30
CA ASN A 58 -15.87 -4.75 13.57
C ASN A 58 -16.92 -4.98 14.66
N LEU A 59 -16.93 -4.15 15.71
CA LEU A 59 -17.92 -4.24 16.78
C LEU A 59 -19.33 -3.89 16.28
N ILE A 60 -19.47 -2.81 15.51
CA ILE A 60 -20.74 -2.43 14.89
C ILE A 60 -21.24 -3.54 13.96
N PHE A 61 -20.36 -4.11 13.14
CA PHE A 61 -20.67 -5.19 12.22
C PHE A 61 -21.16 -6.44 12.96
N ALA A 62 -20.41 -6.88 13.98
CA ALA A 62 -20.80 -8.02 14.80
C ALA A 62 -22.17 -7.79 15.43
N ILE A 63 -22.44 -6.63 16.02
CA ILE A 63 -23.73 -6.33 16.66
C ILE A 63 -24.87 -6.27 15.62
N SER A 64 -24.63 -5.66 14.47
CA SER A 64 -25.66 -5.43 13.43
C SER A 64 -26.09 -6.73 12.75
N ASN A 65 -25.16 -7.67 12.56
CA ASN A 65 -25.39 -8.93 11.85
C ASN A 65 -25.58 -10.12 12.80
N ARG A 66 -26.00 -9.87 14.04
CA ARG A 66 -26.17 -10.90 15.08
C ARG A 66 -27.10 -12.06 14.71
N ALA A 67 -28.06 -11.83 13.82
CA ALA A 67 -29.05 -12.81 13.41
C ALA A 67 -28.64 -13.59 12.16
N ASP A 68 -27.67 -13.07 11.39
CA ASP A 68 -27.28 -13.61 10.08
C ASP A 68 -25.93 -14.35 10.13
N ILE A 69 -25.19 -14.23 11.23
CA ILE A 69 -23.87 -14.81 11.42
C ILE A 69 -23.97 -16.10 12.23
N GLU A 70 -23.59 -17.22 11.62
CA GLU A 70 -23.27 -18.46 12.34
C GLU A 70 -22.06 -18.23 13.26
N ASP A 71 -22.05 -18.80 14.46
CA ASP A 71 -20.98 -18.58 15.47
C ASP A 71 -20.79 -17.10 15.90
N TRP A 72 -21.87 -16.31 15.91
CA TRP A 72 -21.85 -14.90 16.30
C TRP A 72 -21.08 -14.59 17.59
N GLY A 73 -21.17 -15.45 18.61
CA GLY A 73 -20.46 -15.25 19.87
C GLY A 73 -18.93 -15.20 19.73
N TRP A 74 -18.36 -15.98 18.80
CA TRP A 74 -16.93 -15.93 18.49
C TRP A 74 -16.57 -14.66 17.72
N HIS A 75 -17.40 -14.27 16.77
CA HIS A 75 -17.22 -13.02 16.03
C HIS A 75 -17.29 -11.79 16.93
N LEU A 76 -18.24 -11.74 17.87
CA LEU A 76 -18.34 -10.66 18.85
C LEU A 76 -17.11 -10.61 19.75
N THR A 77 -16.65 -11.77 20.23
CA THR A 77 -15.45 -11.84 21.08
C THR A 77 -14.21 -11.33 20.35
N GLY A 78 -14.02 -11.72 19.08
CA GLY A 78 -12.96 -11.20 18.22
C GLY A 78 -13.07 -9.69 18.02
N ALA A 79 -14.27 -9.17 17.74
CA ALA A 79 -14.49 -7.74 17.56
C ALA A 79 -14.22 -6.92 18.84
N ILE A 80 -14.59 -7.44 20.02
CA ILE A 80 -14.27 -6.81 21.30
C ILE A 80 -12.75 -6.79 21.51
N PHE A 81 -12.07 -7.90 21.22
CA PHE A 81 -10.61 -7.97 21.33
C PHE A 81 -9.93 -6.94 20.41
N ASP A 82 -10.33 -6.87 19.14
CA ASP A 82 -9.83 -5.89 18.17
C ASP A 82 -10.03 -4.45 18.65
N PHE A 83 -11.23 -4.14 19.16
CA PHE A 83 -11.54 -2.82 19.71
C PHE A 83 -10.67 -2.47 20.90
N VAL A 84 -10.51 -3.40 21.87
CA VAL A 84 -9.70 -3.17 23.07
C VAL A 84 -8.23 -2.98 22.71
N VAL A 85 -7.67 -3.84 21.85
CA VAL A 85 -6.30 -3.72 21.38
C VAL A 85 -6.11 -2.39 20.63
N GLY A 86 -7.00 -2.06 19.70
CA GLY A 86 -6.97 -0.79 18.98
C GLY A 86 -7.05 0.42 19.91
N ALA A 87 -7.90 0.38 20.94
CA ALA A 87 -8.03 1.45 21.93
C ALA A 87 -6.75 1.63 22.74
N ILE A 88 -6.16 0.53 23.24
CA ILE A 88 -4.90 0.57 24.00
C ILE A 88 -3.78 1.19 23.14
N LEU A 89 -3.66 0.75 21.89
CA LEU A 89 -2.65 1.28 20.97
C LEU A 89 -2.86 2.78 20.67
N PHE A 90 -4.12 3.22 20.53
CA PHE A 90 -4.45 4.60 20.23
C PHE A 90 -4.20 5.55 21.41
N PHE A 91 -4.62 5.17 22.61
CA PHE A 91 -4.43 5.99 23.81
C PHE A 91 -3.01 5.90 24.39
N HIS A 92 -2.22 4.89 24.02
CA HIS A 92 -0.82 4.75 24.43
C HIS A 92 0.15 4.65 23.23
N PRO A 93 0.45 5.77 22.55
CA PRO A 93 1.38 5.79 21.40
C PRO A 93 2.75 5.12 21.63
N PRO A 94 3.37 5.21 22.83
CA PRO A 94 4.61 4.48 23.11
C PRO A 94 4.50 2.96 23.00
N LEU A 95 3.36 2.38 23.37
CA LEU A 95 3.12 0.94 23.20
C LEU A 95 3.03 0.59 21.72
N THR A 96 2.37 1.41 20.91
CA THR A 96 2.27 1.18 19.47
C THR A 96 3.63 1.21 18.78
N MET A 97 4.50 2.13 19.18
CA MET A 97 5.89 2.19 18.69
C MET A 97 6.69 0.94 19.07
N ALA A 98 6.41 0.33 20.22
CA ALA A 98 7.06 -0.92 20.62
C ALA A 98 6.49 -2.13 19.86
N VAL A 99 5.17 -2.18 19.64
CA VAL A 99 4.47 -3.33 19.06
C VAL A 99 4.65 -3.43 17.53
N LEU A 100 4.64 -2.30 16.82
CA LEU A 100 4.72 -2.25 15.35
C LEU A 100 5.91 -3.02 14.75
N PRO A 101 7.15 -2.85 15.24
CA PRO A 101 8.29 -3.63 14.80
C PRO A 101 8.06 -5.15 14.88
N TYR A 102 7.42 -5.63 15.95
CA TYR A 102 7.14 -7.06 16.12
C TYR A 102 6.07 -7.57 15.15
N LEU A 103 5.04 -6.78 14.86
CA LEU A 103 4.05 -7.12 13.83
C LEU A 103 4.71 -7.27 12.46
N VAL A 104 5.64 -6.36 12.15
CA VAL A 104 6.42 -6.43 10.91
C VAL A 104 7.33 -7.65 10.91
N ALA A 105 8.03 -7.94 12.00
CA ALA A 105 8.85 -9.15 12.11
C ALA A 105 8.00 -10.41 11.88
N PHE A 106 6.83 -10.49 12.50
CA PHE A 106 5.91 -11.62 12.31
C PHE A 106 5.46 -11.76 10.86
N TYR A 107 5.16 -10.64 10.19
CA TYR A 107 4.86 -10.63 8.76
C TYR A 107 6.04 -11.16 7.93
N PHE A 108 7.28 -10.72 8.20
CA PHE A 108 8.47 -11.20 7.50
C PHE A 108 8.78 -12.68 7.76
N LEU A 109 8.49 -13.19 8.97
CA LEU A 109 8.56 -14.63 9.27
C LEU A 109 7.57 -15.40 8.39
N PHE A 110 6.30 -15.02 8.42
CA PHE A 110 5.25 -15.71 7.66
C PHE A 110 5.54 -15.68 6.16
N LYS A 111 5.93 -14.50 5.64
CA LYS A 111 6.34 -14.33 4.25
C LYS A 111 7.55 -15.21 3.90
N GLY A 112 8.54 -15.29 4.79
CA GLY A 112 9.72 -16.12 4.60
C GLY A 112 9.38 -17.60 4.49
N PHE A 113 8.57 -18.11 5.41
CA PHE A 113 8.09 -19.50 5.39
C PHE A 113 7.23 -19.79 4.14
N ALA A 114 6.33 -18.88 3.77
CA ALA A 114 5.53 -19.02 2.56
C ALA A 114 6.42 -19.08 1.31
N THR A 115 7.44 -18.23 1.24
CA THR A 115 8.41 -18.20 0.12
C THR A 115 9.19 -19.51 0.03
N PHE A 116 9.53 -20.14 1.15
CA PHE A 116 10.11 -21.47 1.14
C PHE A 116 9.17 -22.53 0.54
N GLY A 117 7.90 -22.52 0.91
CA GLY A 117 6.89 -23.39 0.30
C GLY A 117 6.88 -23.25 -1.23
N PHE A 118 6.77 -22.00 -1.71
CA PHE A 118 6.81 -21.70 -3.15
C PHE A 118 8.12 -22.12 -3.82
N ALA A 119 9.25 -21.98 -3.13
CA ALA A 119 10.54 -22.40 -3.66
C ALA A 119 10.54 -23.92 -3.90
N PHE A 120 10.08 -24.73 -2.94
CA PHE A 120 10.01 -26.18 -3.10
C PHE A 120 9.04 -26.61 -4.20
N ASP A 121 7.92 -25.90 -4.35
CA ASP A 121 7.00 -26.13 -5.47
C ASP A 121 7.68 -25.82 -6.81
N MET A 122 8.37 -24.68 -6.95
CA MET A 122 9.11 -24.35 -8.19
C MET A 122 10.23 -25.33 -8.50
N LYS A 123 10.91 -25.87 -7.48
CA LYS A 123 11.90 -26.95 -7.65
C LYS A 123 11.24 -28.19 -8.24
N ARG A 124 10.03 -28.54 -7.78
CA ARG A 124 9.26 -29.68 -8.28
C ARG A 124 8.80 -29.48 -9.73
N TYR A 125 8.51 -28.25 -10.14
CA TYR A 125 8.15 -27.90 -11.52
C TYR A 125 9.36 -27.73 -12.46
N GLY A 126 10.59 -27.93 -11.98
CA GLY A 126 11.80 -27.89 -12.81
C GLY A 126 12.29 -26.48 -13.17
N ASP A 127 11.82 -25.43 -12.47
CA ASP A 127 12.28 -24.06 -12.72
C ASP A 127 13.63 -23.80 -12.03
N SER A 128 14.63 -23.37 -12.79
CA SER A 128 15.99 -23.08 -12.30
C SER A 128 16.04 -21.90 -11.32
N ARG A 129 14.97 -21.11 -11.18
CA ARG A 129 14.90 -19.96 -10.27
C ARG A 129 14.62 -20.33 -8.81
N TRP A 130 14.38 -21.60 -8.50
CA TRP A 130 14.10 -22.09 -7.15
C TRP A 130 15.12 -21.59 -6.10
N GLY A 131 16.41 -21.59 -6.44
CA GLY A 131 17.48 -21.19 -5.52
C GLY A 131 17.42 -19.70 -5.16
N TRP A 132 16.96 -18.86 -6.08
CA TRP A 132 16.74 -17.44 -5.80
C TRP A 132 15.57 -17.21 -4.83
N LEU A 133 14.48 -17.98 -4.98
CA LEU A 133 13.38 -17.92 -4.03
C LEU A 133 13.80 -18.39 -2.64
N LEU A 134 14.56 -19.48 -2.52
CA LEU A 134 15.12 -19.88 -1.22
C LEU A 134 15.94 -18.78 -0.57
N PHE A 135 16.83 -18.16 -1.34
CA PHE A 135 17.70 -17.12 -0.82
C PHE A 135 16.87 -15.93 -0.30
N SER A 136 15.86 -15.51 -1.06
CA SER A 136 14.94 -14.44 -0.64
C SER A 136 14.02 -14.81 0.53
N GLY A 137 13.63 -16.09 0.67
CA GLY A 137 12.91 -16.58 1.85
C GLY A 137 13.81 -16.53 3.10
N SER A 138 15.06 -16.96 2.95
CA SER A 138 16.06 -16.96 4.03
C SER A 138 16.37 -15.54 4.52
N ILE A 139 16.57 -14.58 3.62
CA ILE A 139 16.83 -13.18 4.02
C ILE A 139 15.63 -12.58 4.76
N SER A 140 14.39 -12.94 4.37
CA SER A 140 13.17 -12.49 5.03
C SER A 140 13.10 -12.99 6.48
N ILE A 141 13.42 -14.27 6.72
CA ILE A 141 13.42 -14.85 8.06
C ILE A 141 14.55 -14.27 8.92
N LEU A 142 15.75 -14.14 8.35
CA LEU A 142 16.88 -13.53 9.05
C LEU A 142 16.56 -12.10 9.48
N LEU A 143 16.00 -11.29 8.56
CA LEU A 143 15.57 -9.94 8.86
C LEU A 143 14.54 -9.92 10.01
N ALA A 144 13.56 -10.83 9.98
CA ALA A 144 12.57 -10.91 11.05
C ALA A 144 13.18 -11.25 12.41
N ILE A 145 14.10 -12.22 12.47
CA ILE A 145 14.81 -12.58 13.68
C ILE A 145 15.61 -11.38 14.20
N MET A 146 16.30 -10.65 13.32
CA MET A 146 17.04 -9.44 13.70
C MET A 146 16.12 -8.36 14.28
N ILE A 147 14.91 -8.17 13.74
CA ILE A 147 13.93 -7.22 14.26
C ILE A 147 13.42 -7.65 15.65
N ILE A 148 13.22 -8.94 15.89
CA ILE A 148 12.77 -9.46 17.20
C ILE A 148 13.82 -9.14 18.28
N PHE A 149 15.11 -9.31 17.98
CA PHE A 149 16.19 -8.99 18.93
C PHE A 149 16.49 -7.48 19.02
N ASN A 150 16.25 -6.74 17.95
CA ASN A 150 16.48 -5.30 17.90
C ASN A 150 15.29 -4.60 17.21
N PRO A 151 14.25 -4.18 17.97
CA PRO A 151 13.04 -3.59 17.41
C PRO A 151 13.29 -2.25 16.71
N THR A 152 14.42 -1.58 16.99
CA THR A 152 14.82 -0.37 16.26
C THR A 152 15.02 -0.65 14.76
N LEU A 153 15.49 -1.85 14.40
CA LEU A 153 15.59 -2.26 13.00
C LEU A 153 14.20 -2.40 12.34
N GLY A 154 13.19 -2.83 13.09
CA GLY A 154 11.82 -2.92 12.56
C GLY A 154 11.24 -1.55 12.28
N GLY A 155 11.48 -0.57 13.16
CA GLY A 155 11.10 0.83 12.93
C GLY A 155 11.74 1.40 11.67
N LEU A 156 13.05 1.18 11.47
CA LEU A 156 13.75 1.60 10.26
C LEU A 156 13.22 0.88 9.01
N THR A 157 12.93 -0.41 9.10
CA THR A 157 12.37 -1.19 7.99
C THR A 157 11.03 -0.59 7.56
N ILE A 158 10.15 -0.25 8.51
CA ILE A 158 8.88 0.43 8.23
C ILE A 158 9.12 1.72 7.46
N VAL A 159 10.00 2.60 7.97
CA VAL A 159 10.30 3.89 7.34
C VAL A 159 10.84 3.73 5.92
N ILE A 160 11.81 2.83 5.73
CA ILE A 160 12.43 2.58 4.42
C ILE A 160 11.39 2.04 3.43
N PHE A 161 10.56 1.09 3.84
CA PHE A 161 9.51 0.53 2.99
C PHE A 161 8.46 1.58 2.63
N THR A 162 8.07 2.43 3.58
CA THR A 162 7.16 3.55 3.32
C THR A 162 7.77 4.54 2.33
N ALA A 163 9.05 4.90 2.49
CA ALA A 163 9.72 5.79 1.55
C ALA A 163 9.81 5.20 0.14
N MET A 164 10.14 3.90 0.03
CA MET A 164 10.13 3.18 -1.25
C MET A 164 8.74 3.17 -1.89
N ALA A 165 7.68 2.98 -1.09
CA ALA A 165 6.31 3.04 -1.56
C ALA A 165 5.96 4.44 -2.09
N PHE A 166 6.33 5.50 -1.38
CA PHE A 166 6.14 6.88 -1.85
C PHE A 166 6.91 7.17 -3.13
N PHE A 167 8.15 6.71 -3.27
CA PHE A 167 8.88 6.85 -4.51
C PHE A 167 8.24 6.11 -5.67
N SER A 168 7.79 4.87 -5.45
CA SER A 168 7.09 4.07 -6.46
C SER A 168 5.79 4.73 -6.90
N LEU A 169 4.97 5.20 -5.96
CA LEU A 169 3.72 5.90 -6.25
C LEU A 169 3.98 7.25 -6.94
N GLY A 170 5.02 7.96 -6.53
CA GLY A 170 5.44 9.22 -7.15
C GLY A 170 5.83 9.03 -8.61
N LEU A 171 6.71 8.06 -8.88
CA LEU A 171 7.15 7.74 -10.24
C LEU A 171 5.99 7.25 -11.11
N PHE A 172 5.14 6.37 -10.58
CA PHE A 172 3.96 5.88 -11.29
C PHE A 172 3.03 7.02 -11.74
N ASN A 173 2.74 7.97 -10.84
CA ASN A 173 1.88 9.10 -11.14
C ASN A 173 2.50 10.09 -12.16
N ILE A 174 3.82 10.29 -12.12
CA ILE A 174 4.53 11.09 -13.13
C ILE A 174 4.42 10.42 -14.50
N VAL A 175 4.68 9.12 -14.60
CA VAL A 175 4.55 8.36 -15.87
C VAL A 175 3.11 8.41 -16.38
N LEU A 176 2.12 8.25 -15.50
CA LEU A 176 0.71 8.34 -15.85
C LEU A 176 0.34 9.73 -16.40
N SER A 177 0.85 10.80 -15.78
CA SER A 177 0.65 12.16 -16.27
C SER A 177 1.19 12.35 -17.70
N LEU A 178 2.40 11.86 -17.95
CA LEU A 178 3.02 11.94 -19.28
C LEU A 178 2.23 11.15 -20.31
N GLY A 179 1.71 9.97 -19.93
CA GLY A 179 0.80 9.17 -20.74
C GLY A 179 -0.47 9.94 -21.10
N LEU A 180 -1.12 10.56 -20.12
CA LEU A 180 -2.34 11.37 -20.35
C LEU A 180 -2.05 12.61 -21.22
N LYS A 181 -0.92 13.28 -21.01
CA LYS A 181 -0.50 14.43 -21.84
C LYS A 181 -0.29 14.02 -23.29
N LYS A 182 0.35 12.87 -23.54
CA LYS A 182 0.57 12.33 -24.89
C LYS A 182 -0.75 12.01 -25.60
N ILE A 183 -1.71 11.43 -24.88
CA ILE A 183 -3.06 11.15 -25.41
C ILE A 183 -3.81 12.46 -25.72
N LYS A 184 -3.68 13.49 -24.88
CA LYS A 184 -4.26 14.81 -25.12
C LYS A 184 -3.78 15.40 -26.44
N ASN A 185 -2.46 15.45 -26.63
CA ASN A 185 -1.86 16.05 -27.81
C ASN A 185 -2.27 15.31 -29.09
N LYS A 186 -2.15 13.97 -29.11
CA LYS A 186 -2.57 13.16 -30.27
C LYS A 186 -4.06 13.34 -30.61
N GLY A 187 -4.90 13.54 -29.59
CA GLY A 187 -6.33 13.82 -29.80
C GLY A 187 -6.62 15.23 -30.32
N GLN A 188 -5.74 16.21 -30.08
CA GLN A 188 -5.84 17.55 -30.68
C GLN A 188 -5.39 17.53 -32.14
N ASP A 189 -4.23 16.92 -32.43
CA ASP A 189 -3.68 16.79 -33.78
C ASP A 189 -4.68 16.11 -34.74
N MET A 190 -5.36 15.06 -34.27
CA MET A 190 -6.37 14.35 -35.07
C MET A 190 -7.61 15.22 -35.35
N LYS A 191 -8.02 16.08 -34.41
CA LYS A 191 -9.15 17.00 -34.62
C LYS A 191 -8.81 18.08 -35.64
N GLU A 192 -7.62 18.66 -35.54
CA GLU A 192 -7.13 19.68 -36.46
C GLU A 192 -7.05 19.11 -37.89
N GLY A 193 -6.48 17.91 -38.07
CA GLY A 193 -6.43 17.26 -39.39
C GLY A 193 -7.81 16.94 -39.98
N LEU A 194 -8.80 16.60 -39.14
CA LEU A 194 -10.18 16.39 -39.59
C LEU A 194 -10.87 17.69 -40.01
N GLU A 195 -10.61 18.80 -39.31
CA GLU A 195 -11.13 20.13 -39.67
C GLU A 195 -10.52 20.63 -40.98
N GLU A 196 -9.22 20.43 -41.20
CA GLU A 196 -8.56 20.75 -42.47
C GLU A 196 -9.15 19.95 -43.64
N LEU A 197 -9.34 18.63 -43.47
CA LEU A 197 -9.95 17.79 -44.51
C LEU A 197 -11.38 18.25 -44.83
N LYS A 198 -12.16 18.63 -43.82
CA LYS A 198 -13.52 19.13 -44.01
C LYS A 198 -13.54 20.45 -44.79
N ASN A 199 -12.64 21.38 -44.46
CA ASN A 199 -12.53 22.66 -45.16
C ASN A 199 -12.03 22.51 -46.60
N ARG A 200 -11.27 21.45 -46.93
CA ARG A 200 -10.82 21.17 -48.31
C ARG A 200 -11.89 20.50 -49.18
N LEU A 201 -12.92 19.92 -48.57
CA LEU A 201 -14.00 19.20 -49.27
C LEU A 201 -15.28 20.04 -49.43
N SER A 202 -15.32 21.24 -48.84
CA SER A 202 -16.36 22.26 -49.00
C SER A 202 -15.95 23.32 -50.02
#